data_AF-A0A7W0RK32-F1
#
_entry.id   AF-A0A7W0RK32-F1
#
_cell.length_a   1.000
_cell.length_b   1.000
_cell.length_c   1.000
_cell.angle_alpha   90.00
_cell.angle_beta   90.00
_cell.angle_gamma   90.00
#
_symmetry.space_group_name_H-M   'P 1'
#
loop_
_entity.id
_entity.type
_entity.pdbx_description
1 polymer ?
#
loop_
_entity_poly.entity_id
_entity_poly.type
_entity_poly.pdbx_seq_one_letter_code
_entity_poly.pdbx_strand_id
1 'polypeptide(L)'
;MAHSAERGDTPLPSACDVAVVGAGMSGLVCSVELGRAGLDVQVIEAADAVGGRVRTDLGGFRLDRGFQVLSTGYPQAQALIATSLVHRTWEGDAGEPAVRERLATLYRTSTAAWDHVATYDIPRALPAMSAPHEFRKPVRHGKAYVCGDHRDTSSIQGAMVSGRRAASAVLADLAAGAR
;
A
#
# COMPACT_ATOMS: atom_id res chain seq x y z
N MET A 1 22.96 9.19 -11.62
CA MET A 1 22.64 8.93 -13.04
C MET A 1 21.18 8.55 -13.10
N ALA A 2 20.34 9.38 -13.70
CA ALA A 2 18.94 9.05 -13.89
C ALA A 2 18.85 7.91 -14.91
N HIS A 3 18.45 6.71 -14.48
CA HIS A 3 17.87 5.76 -15.42
C HIS A 3 16.52 6.36 -15.82
N SER A 4 16.50 7.04 -16.96
CA SER A 4 15.27 7.23 -17.71
C SER A 4 14.78 5.82 -18.06
N ALA A 5 13.88 5.28 -17.24
CA ALA A 5 13.12 4.12 -17.63
C ALA A 5 12.26 4.58 -18.81
N GLU A 6 12.71 4.27 -20.02
CA GLU A 6 11.83 4.25 -21.17
C GLU A 6 10.60 3.44 -20.76
N ARG A 7 9.40 3.98 -21.00
CA ARG A 7 8.19 3.16 -20.94
C ARG A 7 8.45 2.02 -21.90
N GLY A 8 8.73 0.83 -21.36
CA GLY A 8 9.05 -0.32 -22.18
C GLY A 8 7.84 -0.58 -23.06
N ASP A 9 7.98 -0.30 -24.35
CA ASP A 9 6.98 -0.60 -25.38
C ASP A 9 6.97 -2.11 -25.69
N THR A 10 7.36 -2.92 -24.70
CA THR A 10 7.34 -4.36 -24.75
C THR A 10 5.91 -4.79 -25.02
N PRO A 11 5.62 -5.42 -26.17
CA PRO A 11 4.28 -5.86 -26.48
C PRO A 11 3.76 -6.76 -25.37
N LEU A 12 2.50 -6.55 -24.95
CA LEU A 12 1.85 -7.51 -24.06
C LEU A 12 1.87 -8.89 -24.73
N PRO A 13 2.18 -9.97 -23.99
CA PRO A 13 2.19 -11.30 -24.57
C PRO A 13 0.81 -11.65 -25.12
N SER A 14 0.77 -12.40 -26.22
CA SER A 14 -0.47 -12.77 -26.88
C SER A 14 -1.31 -13.79 -26.09
N ALA A 15 -0.71 -14.47 -25.10
CA ALA A 15 -1.38 -15.41 -24.21
C ALA A 15 -0.61 -15.57 -22.88
N CYS A 16 -1.34 -15.90 -21.81
CA CYS A 16 -0.84 -16.41 -20.53
C CYS A 16 -2.01 -17.10 -19.81
N ASP A 17 -1.74 -17.90 -18.78
CA ASP A 17 -2.81 -18.48 -17.94
C ASP A 17 -3.45 -17.41 -17.07
N VAL A 18 -2.64 -16.51 -16.49
CA VAL A 18 -3.10 -15.42 -15.62
C VAL A 18 -2.31 -14.14 -15.84
N ALA A 19 -3.02 -13.04 -16.12
CA ALA A 19 -2.45 -11.70 -16.10
C ALA A 19 -2.68 -11.02 -14.73
N VAL A 20 -1.60 -10.53 -14.11
CA VAL A 20 -1.64 -9.77 -12.86
C VAL A 20 -1.30 -8.32 -13.14
N VAL A 21 -2.27 -7.43 -12.95
CA VAL A 21 -2.11 -5.99 -13.16
C VAL A 21 -1.70 -5.31 -11.84
N GLY A 22 -0.49 -4.76 -11.81
CA GLY A 22 0.15 -4.09 -10.69
C GLY A 22 1.18 -4.97 -9.99
N ALA A 23 2.46 -4.55 -10.04
CA ALA A 23 3.59 -5.19 -9.37
C ALA A 23 3.86 -4.60 -7.98
N GLY A 24 2.79 -4.26 -7.24
CA GLY A 24 2.87 -3.98 -5.80
C GLY A 24 2.93 -5.27 -4.97
N MET A 25 3.06 -5.14 -3.64
CA MET A 25 3.18 -6.31 -2.74
C MET A 25 2.07 -7.35 -2.91
N SER A 26 0.81 -6.94 -3.08
CA SER A 26 -0.31 -7.87 -3.29
C SER A 26 -0.21 -8.62 -4.62
N GLY A 27 0.09 -7.91 -5.71
CA GLY A 27 0.23 -8.49 -7.04
C GLY A 27 1.45 -9.40 -7.16
N LEU A 28 2.60 -8.99 -6.61
CA LEU A 28 3.80 -9.84 -6.58
C LEU A 28 3.58 -11.11 -5.77
N VAL A 29 2.95 -11.03 -4.59
CA VAL A 29 2.60 -12.22 -3.81
C VAL A 29 1.63 -13.12 -4.58
N CYS A 30 0.57 -12.56 -5.16
CA CYS A 30 -0.37 -13.32 -5.99
C CYS A 30 0.36 -14.07 -7.12
N SER A 31 1.24 -13.36 -7.83
CA SER A 31 2.00 -13.89 -8.96
C SER A 31 2.95 -15.01 -8.56
N VAL A 32 3.64 -14.86 -7.42
CA VAL A 32 4.54 -15.90 -6.88
C VAL A 32 3.76 -17.16 -6.51
N GLU A 33 2.60 -17.03 -5.85
CA GLU A 33 1.79 -18.19 -5.48
C GLU A 33 1.22 -18.90 -6.72
N LEU A 34 0.78 -18.16 -7.74
CA LEU A 34 0.28 -18.73 -9.01
C LEU A 34 1.39 -19.40 -9.83
N GLY A 35 2.56 -18.75 -9.93
CA GLY A 35 3.72 -19.33 -10.63
C GLY A 35 4.25 -20.59 -9.94
N ARG A 36 4.21 -20.64 -8.60
CA ARG A 36 4.53 -21.87 -7.84
C ARG A 36 3.55 -23.02 -8.12
N ALA A 37 2.33 -22.72 -8.52
CA ALA A 37 1.35 -23.71 -8.96
C ALA A 37 1.54 -24.14 -10.42
N GLY A 38 2.58 -23.62 -11.11
CA GLY A 38 2.93 -23.99 -12.47
C GLY A 38 2.19 -23.21 -13.56
N LEU A 39 1.47 -22.15 -13.21
CA LEU A 39 0.79 -21.29 -14.18
C LEU A 39 1.77 -20.34 -14.88
N ASP A 40 1.52 -20.07 -16.15
CA ASP A 40 2.15 -18.99 -16.89
C ASP A 40 1.53 -17.64 -16.47
N VAL A 41 2.29 -16.85 -15.70
CA VAL A 41 1.80 -15.61 -15.09
C VAL A 41 2.52 -14.41 -15.69
N GLN A 42 1.76 -13.52 -16.33
CA GLN A 42 2.26 -12.24 -16.78
C GLN A 42 1.96 -11.14 -15.76
N VAL A 43 2.99 -10.48 -15.24
CA VAL A 43 2.84 -9.28 -14.40
C VAL A 43 2.96 -8.03 -15.27
N ILE A 44 2.02 -7.10 -15.12
CA ILE A 44 1.96 -5.84 -15.87
C ILE A 44 2.01 -4.69 -14.87
N GLU A 45 3.04 -3.84 -14.95
CA GLU A 45 3.22 -2.68 -14.08
C GLU A 45 3.27 -1.40 -14.92
N ALA A 46 2.57 -0.37 -14.47
CA ALA A 46 2.52 0.92 -15.16
C ALA A 46 3.72 1.80 -14.83
N ALA A 47 4.31 1.61 -13.65
CA ALA A 47 5.51 2.29 -13.21
C ALA A 47 6.78 1.71 -13.86
N ASP A 48 7.85 2.49 -13.74
CA ASP A 48 9.21 2.15 -14.16
C ASP A 48 9.88 1.01 -13.38
N ALA A 49 9.30 0.61 -12.25
CA ALA A 49 9.84 -0.42 -11.38
C ALA A 49 8.75 -1.03 -10.49
N VAL A 50 8.96 -2.29 -10.13
CA VAL A 50 8.13 -3.05 -9.20
C VAL A 50 8.23 -2.55 -7.76
N GLY A 51 7.33 -3.00 -6.89
CA GLY A 51 7.33 -2.73 -5.44
C GLY A 51 6.25 -1.74 -5.00
N GLY A 52 5.63 -1.01 -5.93
CA GLY A 52 4.53 -0.08 -5.62
C GLY A 52 4.88 0.93 -4.51
N ARG A 53 4.10 0.95 -3.42
CA ARG A 53 4.27 1.92 -2.31
C ARG A 53 5.43 1.60 -1.36
N VAL A 54 6.06 0.43 -1.46
CA VAL A 54 7.19 0.05 -0.57
C VAL A 54 8.55 0.25 -1.24
N ARG A 55 8.62 0.99 -2.36
CA ARG A 55 9.88 1.23 -3.07
C ARG A 55 10.82 2.16 -2.30
N THR A 56 12.11 1.93 -2.47
CA THR A 56 13.19 2.86 -2.12
C THR A 56 13.56 3.69 -3.36
N ASP A 57 13.56 5.00 -3.22
CA ASP A 57 14.02 5.95 -4.22
C ASP A 57 15.55 6.12 -4.16
N LEU A 58 16.18 6.31 -5.32
CA LEU A 58 17.64 6.38 -5.49
C LEU A 58 18.03 7.74 -6.09
N GLY A 59 17.77 8.81 -5.35
CA GLY A 59 18.00 10.21 -5.76
C GLY A 59 19.32 10.79 -5.23
N GLY A 60 20.46 10.12 -5.44
CA GLY A 60 21.77 10.51 -4.88
C GLY A 60 22.00 10.02 -3.43
N PHE A 61 20.94 9.63 -2.75
CA PHE A 61 20.91 8.84 -1.52
C PHE A 61 19.72 7.87 -1.59
N ARG A 62 19.69 6.85 -0.73
CA ARG A 62 18.61 5.85 -0.68
C ARG A 62 17.51 6.35 0.28
N LEU A 63 16.28 6.48 -0.21
CA LEU A 63 15.14 6.97 0.58
C LEU A 63 13.94 6.02 0.44
N ASP A 64 13.52 5.38 1.53
CA ASP A 64 12.30 4.58 1.52
C ASP A 64 11.07 5.48 1.39
N ARG A 65 10.13 5.15 0.49
CA ARG A 65 8.85 5.86 0.35
C ARG A 65 7.82 5.48 1.43
N GLY A 66 8.27 4.83 2.51
CA GLY A 66 7.47 4.29 3.60
C GLY A 66 7.84 4.84 4.98
N PHE A 67 7.04 4.53 5.99
CA PHE A 67 7.18 5.04 7.35
C PHE A 67 8.43 4.47 8.05
N GLN A 68 9.34 5.36 8.45
CA GLN A 68 10.50 5.03 9.29
C GLN A 68 10.17 5.39 10.75
N VAL A 69 10.35 4.42 11.66
CA VAL A 69 10.19 4.67 13.10
C VAL A 69 11.49 5.25 13.65
N LEU A 70 11.43 6.47 14.21
CA LEU A 70 12.52 6.99 15.02
C LEU A 70 12.43 6.38 16.44
N SER A 71 13.47 5.68 16.86
CA SER A 71 13.57 5.19 18.25
C SER A 71 13.93 6.34 19.18
N THR A 72 13.16 6.54 20.25
CA THR A 72 13.40 7.54 21.29
C THR A 72 14.44 7.11 22.32
N GLY A 73 15.18 6.01 22.08
CA GLY A 73 16.24 5.53 22.97
C GLY A 73 17.49 6.41 23.05
N TYR A 74 17.53 7.54 22.32
CA TYR A 74 18.66 8.46 22.32
C TYR A 74 18.41 9.61 23.32
N PRO A 75 19.30 9.86 24.29
CA PRO A 75 19.12 10.89 25.32
C PRO A 75 18.89 12.31 24.79
N GLN A 76 19.38 12.59 23.57
CA GLN A 76 19.23 13.88 22.88
C GLN A 76 18.03 13.93 21.94
N ALA A 77 17.34 12.81 21.69
CA ALA A 77 16.18 12.78 20.81
C ALA A 77 14.94 13.22 21.59
N GLN A 78 14.36 14.35 21.18
CA GLN A 78 13.00 14.69 21.59
C GLN A 78 12.02 13.65 21.01
N ALA A 79 10.94 13.38 21.75
CA ALA A 79 9.90 12.47 21.26
C ALA A 79 9.20 13.10 20.04
N LEU A 80 9.31 12.45 18.88
CA LEU A 80 8.56 12.83 17.69
C LEU A 80 7.16 12.21 17.77
N ILE A 81 6.13 13.05 17.73
CA ILE A 81 4.74 12.60 17.58
C ILE A 81 4.35 12.73 16.11
N ALA A 82 4.09 11.59 15.46
CA ALA A 82 3.57 11.54 14.10
C ALA A 82 2.12 11.04 14.11
N THR A 83 1.22 11.77 13.47
CA THR A 83 -0.19 11.39 13.30
C THR A 83 -0.57 11.49 11.84
N SER A 84 -1.33 10.50 11.37
CA SER A 84 -1.89 10.47 10.02
C SER A 84 -3.39 10.70 10.10
N LEU A 85 -3.90 11.56 9.21
CA LEU A 85 -5.31 11.90 9.11
C LEU A 85 -5.83 11.45 7.75
N VAL A 86 -7.03 10.88 7.72
CA VAL A 86 -7.73 10.63 6.46
C VAL A 86 -8.57 11.86 6.16
N HIS A 87 -8.14 12.68 5.21
CA HIS A 87 -8.86 13.88 4.78
C HIS A 87 -8.96 13.93 3.26
N ARG A 88 -10.03 14.55 2.74
CA ARG A 88 -10.32 14.61 1.30
C ARG A 88 -9.62 15.78 0.60
N THR A 89 -9.37 16.88 1.30
CA THR A 89 -8.63 18.07 0.87
C THR A 89 -8.00 18.76 2.08
N TRP A 90 -6.82 19.38 1.92
CA TRP A 90 -6.21 20.24 2.95
C TRP A 90 -6.96 21.55 3.15
N GLU A 91 -7.68 22.00 2.12
CA GLU A 91 -8.41 23.26 2.11
C GLU A 91 -9.75 23.22 2.89
N GLY A 92 -10.09 22.10 3.54
CA GLY A 92 -11.45 21.80 3.98
C GLY A 92 -11.77 21.82 5.48
N ASP A 93 -11.21 20.91 6.29
CA ASP A 93 -11.99 20.46 7.47
C ASP A 93 -11.28 20.49 8.85
N ALA A 94 -9.94 20.63 8.93
CA ALA A 94 -9.24 20.84 10.20
C ALA A 94 -7.80 21.29 9.97
N GLY A 95 -7.48 22.55 10.28
CA GLY A 95 -6.08 23.00 10.35
C GLY A 95 -5.31 22.30 11.48
N GLU A 96 -3.99 22.38 11.42
CA GLU A 96 -3.07 21.84 12.43
C GLU A 96 -3.50 22.10 13.90
N PRO A 97 -4.01 23.29 14.29
CA PRO A 97 -4.45 23.54 15.66
C PRO A 97 -5.60 22.64 16.12
N ALA A 98 -6.58 22.38 15.26
CA ALA A 98 -7.73 21.51 15.58
C ALA A 98 -7.28 20.04 15.76
N VAL A 99 -6.25 19.63 14.99
CA VAL A 99 -5.63 18.31 15.15
C VAL A 99 -4.96 18.19 16.52
N ARG A 100 -4.18 19.20 16.95
CA ARG A 100 -3.54 19.21 18.27
C ARG A 100 -4.53 19.18 19.43
N GLU A 101 -5.66 19.87 19.31
CA GLU A 101 -6.74 19.82 20.30
C GLU A 101 -7.33 18.40 20.40
N ARG A 102 -7.55 17.76 19.25
CA ARG A 102 -8.05 16.38 19.22
C ARG A 102 -7.04 15.39 19.79
N LEU A 103 -5.74 15.58 19.51
CA LEU A 103 -4.67 14.76 20.07
C LEU A 103 -4.53 14.94 21.59
N ALA A 104 -4.70 16.16 22.11
CA ALA A 104 -4.72 16.39 23.55
C ALA A 104 -5.81 15.56 24.24
N THR A 105 -6.98 15.48 23.62
CA THR A 105 -8.08 14.63 24.08
C THR A 105 -7.74 13.14 24.00
N LEU A 106 -7.19 12.68 22.87
CA LEU A 106 -6.87 11.26 22.63
C LEU A 106 -5.78 10.74 23.56
N TYR A 107 -4.70 11.51 23.73
CA TYR A 107 -3.56 11.14 24.56
C TYR A 107 -3.73 11.54 26.03
N ARG A 108 -4.81 12.26 26.37
CA ARG A 108 -5.09 12.74 27.72
C ARG A 108 -3.92 13.54 28.31
N THR A 109 -3.30 14.37 27.48
CA THR A 109 -2.15 15.22 27.87
C THR A 109 -2.20 16.54 27.11
N SER A 110 -1.57 17.57 27.66
CA SER A 110 -1.48 18.87 26.97
C SER A 110 -0.54 18.77 25.77
N THR A 111 -0.98 19.32 24.63
CA THR A 111 -0.17 19.50 23.41
C THR A 111 0.37 20.92 23.28
N ALA A 112 0.17 21.78 24.30
CA ALA A 112 0.52 23.20 24.22
C ALA A 112 2.03 23.48 24.07
N ALA A 113 2.87 22.58 24.59
CA ALA A 113 4.32 22.68 24.49
C ALA A 113 4.89 21.95 23.25
N TRP A 114 4.03 21.48 22.34
CA TRP A 114 4.49 20.76 21.15
C TRP A 114 4.82 21.74 20.04
N ASP A 115 6.03 21.59 19.49
CA ASP A 115 6.47 22.30 18.30
C ASP A 115 6.03 21.53 17.05
N HIS A 116 5.28 22.20 16.18
CA HIS A 116 4.87 21.62 14.89
C HIS A 116 6.06 21.61 13.94
N VAL A 117 6.48 20.41 13.52
CA VAL A 117 7.64 20.24 12.62
C VAL A 117 7.24 20.43 11.15
N ALA A 118 6.21 19.73 10.69
CA ALA A 118 5.74 19.79 9.31
C ALA A 118 4.39 19.09 9.15
N THR A 119 3.67 19.46 8.10
CA THR A 119 2.51 18.71 7.58
C THR A 119 2.70 18.44 6.11
N TYR A 120 2.35 17.23 5.69
CA TYR A 120 2.46 16.79 4.31
C TYR A 120 1.14 16.18 3.87
N ASP A 121 0.60 16.68 2.77
CA ASP A 121 -0.46 16.00 2.06
C ASP A 121 0.15 14.90 1.20
N ILE A 122 -0.31 13.66 1.41
CA ILE A 122 0.18 12.51 0.66
C ILE A 122 -0.98 11.97 -0.20
N PRO A 123 -1.11 12.42 -1.46
CA PRO A 123 -2.12 11.91 -2.37
C PRO A 123 -1.96 10.41 -2.56
N ARG A 124 -3.08 9.68 -2.46
CA ARG A 124 -3.11 8.22 -2.67
C ARG A 124 -2.22 7.42 -1.69
N ALA A 125 -2.15 7.84 -0.43
CA ALA A 125 -1.40 7.16 0.63
C ALA A 125 -1.95 5.76 0.96
N LEU A 126 -2.78 5.66 2.01
CA LEU A 126 -3.46 4.43 2.42
C LEU A 126 -4.95 4.54 2.15
N PRO A 127 -5.62 3.43 1.81
CA PRO A 127 -7.08 3.43 1.70
C PRO A 127 -7.71 3.80 3.05
N ALA A 128 -8.73 4.64 3.01
CA ALA A 128 -9.52 4.99 4.17
C ALA A 128 -10.25 3.74 4.72
N MET A 129 -10.16 3.51 6.03
CA MET A 129 -10.84 2.42 6.73
C MET A 129 -11.80 2.98 7.80
N SER A 130 -12.83 3.70 7.37
CA SER A 130 -13.85 4.27 8.27
C SER A 130 -14.67 3.18 8.97
N ALA A 131 -15.09 3.45 10.21
CA ALA A 131 -15.94 2.55 10.98
C ALA A 131 -17.43 2.63 10.56
N PRO A 132 -18.20 1.53 10.63
CA PRO A 132 -17.74 0.16 10.91
C PRO A 132 -16.97 -0.39 9.69
N HIS A 133 -15.79 -0.97 9.94
CA HIS A 133 -14.92 -1.41 8.86
C HIS A 133 -15.03 -2.92 8.65
N GLU A 134 -15.23 -3.33 7.39
CA GLU A 134 -15.15 -4.73 6.97
C GLU A 134 -13.69 -5.09 6.65
N PHE A 135 -13.01 -5.69 7.63
CA PHE A 135 -11.58 -6.06 7.55
C PHE A 135 -11.26 -7.16 6.52
N ARG A 136 -12.26 -7.77 5.90
CA ARG A 136 -12.07 -8.84 4.91
C ARG A 136 -13.16 -8.78 3.86
N LYS A 137 -12.82 -8.19 2.72
CA LYS A 137 -13.71 -8.10 1.57
C LYS A 137 -13.50 -9.29 0.63
N PRO A 138 -14.50 -9.60 -0.22
CA PRO A 138 -14.33 -10.59 -1.29
C PRO A 138 -13.19 -10.22 -2.25
N VAL A 139 -12.48 -11.26 -2.69
CA VAL A 139 -11.42 -11.16 -3.72
C VAL A 139 -11.94 -11.51 -5.11
N ARG A 140 -13.05 -12.26 -5.22
CA ARG A 140 -13.73 -12.51 -6.49
C ARG A 140 -14.58 -11.29 -6.86
N HIS A 141 -14.42 -10.77 -8.07
CA HIS A 141 -15.12 -9.58 -8.53
C HIS A 141 -15.50 -9.72 -10.01
N GLY A 142 -16.72 -10.18 -10.27
CA GLY A 142 -17.17 -10.49 -11.62
C GLY A 142 -16.29 -11.57 -12.25
N LYS A 143 -15.65 -11.24 -13.37
CA LYS A 143 -14.71 -12.13 -14.09
C LYS A 143 -13.25 -11.95 -13.66
N ALA A 144 -12.98 -11.10 -12.67
CA ALA A 144 -11.64 -10.77 -12.22
C ALA A 144 -11.45 -11.09 -10.73
N TYR A 145 -10.20 -11.07 -10.31
CA TYR A 145 -9.80 -11.19 -8.90
C TYR A 145 -9.14 -9.88 -8.47
N VAL A 146 -9.50 -9.40 -7.29
CA VAL A 146 -9.01 -8.14 -6.74
C VAL A 146 -8.24 -8.44 -5.46
N CYS A 147 -6.99 -7.97 -5.42
CA CYS A 147 -6.14 -8.00 -4.23
C CYS A 147 -5.55 -6.61 -3.96
N GLY A 148 -5.14 -6.38 -2.72
CA GLY A 148 -4.64 -5.10 -2.23
C GLY A 148 -5.01 -4.91 -0.77
N ASP A 149 -4.31 -4.00 -0.10
CA ASP A 149 -4.58 -3.63 1.30
C ASP A 149 -6.02 -3.14 1.53
N HIS A 150 -6.67 -2.58 0.50
CA HIS A 150 -8.08 -2.22 0.51
C HIS A 150 -9.07 -3.41 0.53
N ARG A 151 -8.60 -4.66 0.40
CA ARG A 151 -9.39 -5.91 0.50
C ARG A 151 -9.28 -6.62 1.85
N ASP A 152 -8.23 -6.34 2.62
CA ASP A 152 -8.07 -6.81 4.00
C ASP A 152 -7.84 -5.59 4.91
N THR A 153 -6.62 -5.39 5.43
CA THR A 153 -6.24 -4.22 6.24
C THR A 153 -5.35 -3.26 5.46
N SER A 154 -5.42 -1.95 5.73
CA SER A 154 -4.57 -0.91 5.13
C SER A 154 -3.11 -0.97 5.61
N SER A 155 -2.46 -2.10 5.32
CA SER A 155 -1.10 -2.43 5.71
C SER A 155 -0.40 -3.28 4.64
N ILE A 156 0.93 -3.35 4.70
CA ILE A 156 1.71 -4.24 3.83
C ILE A 156 1.29 -5.70 4.04
N GLN A 157 1.06 -6.11 5.29
CA GLN A 157 0.57 -7.46 5.61
C GLN A 157 -0.80 -7.72 5.00
N GLY A 158 -1.73 -6.76 5.08
CA GLY A 158 -3.04 -6.87 4.43
C GLY A 158 -2.93 -6.98 2.91
N ALA A 159 -2.02 -6.23 2.27
CA ALA A 159 -1.73 -6.38 0.86
C ALA A 159 -1.23 -7.80 0.52
N MET A 160 -0.27 -8.33 1.27
CA MET A 160 0.26 -9.69 1.02
C MET A 160 -0.80 -10.78 1.25
N VAL A 161 -1.57 -10.68 2.33
CA VAL A 161 -2.64 -11.64 2.66
C VAL A 161 -3.71 -11.65 1.59
N SER A 162 -4.17 -10.49 1.13
CA SER A 162 -5.15 -10.41 0.04
C SER A 162 -4.60 -10.99 -1.27
N GLY A 163 -3.31 -10.81 -1.55
CA GLY A 163 -2.61 -11.41 -2.70
C GLY A 163 -2.68 -12.94 -2.68
N ARG A 164 -2.34 -13.56 -1.53
CA ARG A 164 -2.45 -15.02 -1.37
C ARG A 164 -3.89 -15.50 -1.54
N ARG A 165 -4.86 -14.80 -0.96
CA ARG A 165 -6.29 -15.13 -1.07
C ARG A 165 -6.78 -15.09 -2.51
N ALA A 166 -6.35 -14.08 -3.28
CA ALA A 166 -6.68 -14.01 -4.70
C ALA A 166 -6.09 -15.18 -5.48
N ALA A 167 -4.81 -15.51 -5.25
CA ALA A 167 -4.19 -16.68 -5.88
C ALA A 167 -4.92 -17.99 -5.54
N SER A 168 -5.26 -18.22 -4.26
CA SER A 168 -6.04 -19.40 -3.85
C SER A 168 -7.42 -19.45 -4.53
N ALA A 169 -8.08 -18.31 -4.70
CA ALA A 169 -9.37 -18.24 -5.38
C ALA A 169 -9.25 -18.59 -6.87
N VAL A 170 -8.24 -18.06 -7.56
CA VAL A 170 -7.92 -18.38 -8.97
C VAL A 170 -7.69 -19.88 -9.12
N LEU A 171 -6.82 -20.47 -8.30
CA LEU A 171 -6.48 -21.89 -8.38
C LEU A 171 -7.69 -22.79 -8.13
N ALA A 172 -8.54 -22.44 -7.16
CA ALA A 172 -9.77 -23.18 -6.89
C ALA A 172 -10.73 -23.16 -8.08
N ASP A 173 -10.90 -21.99 -8.72
CA ASP A 173 -11.85 -21.83 -9.82
C ASP A 173 -11.33 -22.49 -11.11
N LEU A 174 -10.01 -22.44 -11.37
CA LEU A 174 -9.37 -23.18 -12.46
C LEU A 174 -9.51 -24.71 -12.27
N ALA A 175 -9.29 -25.21 -11.05
CA ALA A 175 -9.45 -26.62 -10.74
C ALA A 175 -10.90 -27.10 -10.86
N ALA A 176 -11.88 -26.23 -10.56
CA ALA A 176 -13.30 -26.51 -10.72
C ALA A 176 -13.74 -26.51 -12.19
N GLY A 177 -13.13 -25.67 -13.03
CA GLY A 177 -13.41 -25.62 -14.48
C GLY A 177 -12.68 -26.66 -15.33
N ALA A 178 -11.66 -27.33 -14.78
CA ALA A 178 -10.94 -28.42 -15.42
C ALA A 178 -11.59 -29.81 -15.24
N ARG A 179 -12.69 -29.89 -14.47
CA ARG A 179 -13.51 -31.10 -14.25
C ARG A 179 -14.79 -31.03 -15.06
#